data_AF-A0A2T0Q062-F1
#
_entry.id   AF-A0A2T0Q062-F1
#
_cell.length_a   1.000
_cell.length_b   1.000
_cell.length_c   1.000
_cell.angle_alpha   90.00
_cell.angle_beta   90.00
_cell.angle_gamma   90.00
#
_symmetry.space_group_name_H-M   'P 1'
#
loop_
_entity.id
_entity.type
_entity.pdbx_description
1 polymer ?
#
loop_
_entity_poly.entity_id
_entity_poly.type
_entity_poly.pdbx_seq_one_letter_code
_entity_poly.pdbx_strand_id
1 'polypeptide(L)'
;MIYDTYDAGGVLDGGAFLAAEPDPLAGAAERLLAHVNDRHRDELSAALAHIPGAPEGRAWLWELDRHGSTLWVQPLPRPAEPGAGCGPVLIRLPWSAPAEHPRDLERALHDLMHARPAPKVR
;
A
#
# COMPACT_ATOMS: atom_id res chain seq x y z
N MET A 1 -9.52 -7.67 0.83
CA MET A 1 -10.27 -7.09 -0.31
C MET A 1 -9.29 -6.18 -1.03
N ILE A 2 -8.89 -6.53 -2.25
CA ILE A 2 -7.96 -5.75 -3.07
C ILE A 2 -8.81 -4.72 -3.81
N TYR A 3 -8.54 -3.44 -3.60
CA TYR A 3 -9.17 -2.35 -4.35
C TYR A 3 -8.27 -1.99 -5.52
N ASP A 4 -8.80 -2.14 -6.74
CA ASP A 4 -8.21 -1.58 -7.96
C ASP A 4 -8.60 -0.10 -8.01
N THR A 5 -7.70 0.79 -7.58
CA THR A 5 -8.04 2.16 -7.19
C THR A 5 -8.11 3.18 -8.34
N TYR A 6 -7.82 2.78 -9.58
CA TYR A 6 -7.67 3.76 -10.66
C TYR A 6 -8.91 4.05 -11.51
N ASP A 7 -10.01 3.29 -11.36
CA ASP A 7 -11.27 3.63 -12.04
C ASP A 7 -12.16 4.59 -11.22
N ALA A 8 -11.63 5.14 -10.12
CA ALA A 8 -12.31 6.14 -9.27
C ALA A 8 -12.10 7.59 -9.74
N GLY A 9 -11.70 7.80 -11.00
CA GLY A 9 -11.61 9.13 -11.60
C GLY A 9 -13.01 9.76 -11.70
N GLY A 10 -13.29 10.71 -10.81
CA GLY A 10 -14.55 11.47 -10.78
C GLY A 10 -14.33 12.96 -11.08
N VAL A 11 -15.38 13.63 -11.57
CA VAL A 11 -15.40 15.09 -11.63
C VAL A 11 -15.70 15.63 -10.24
N LEU A 12 -14.80 16.46 -9.69
CA LEU A 12 -15.02 17.18 -8.44
C LEU A 12 -15.53 18.59 -8.74
N ASP A 13 -16.53 19.05 -7.99
CA ASP A 13 -16.93 20.45 -8.02
C ASP A 13 -15.81 21.35 -7.48
N GLY A 14 -15.68 22.56 -8.06
CA GLY A 14 -14.62 23.50 -7.69
C GLY A 14 -14.72 23.98 -6.24
N GLY A 15 -15.94 24.14 -5.71
CA GLY A 15 -16.16 24.47 -4.30
C GLY A 15 -15.72 23.34 -3.37
N ALA A 16 -16.04 22.10 -3.73
CA ALA A 16 -15.59 20.92 -2.98
C ALA A 16 -14.06 20.79 -2.99
N PHE A 17 -13.39 21.12 -4.11
CA PHE A 17 -11.94 21.12 -4.20
C PHE A 17 -11.30 22.18 -3.29
N LEU A 18 -11.84 23.41 -3.29
CA LEU A 18 -11.34 24.50 -2.46
C LEU A 18 -11.59 24.28 -0.96
N ALA A 19 -12.63 23.53 -0.61
CA ALA A 19 -12.96 23.18 0.77
C ALA A 19 -12.20 21.96 1.30
N ALA A 20 -11.55 21.19 0.42
CA ALA A 20 -10.78 20.04 0.82
C ALA A 20 -9.48 20.47 1.51
N GLU A 21 -9.13 19.79 2.59
CA GLU A 21 -7.85 19.96 3.26
C GLU A 21 -6.87 18.90 2.75
N PRO A 22 -5.61 19.26 2.47
CA PRO A 22 -4.56 18.28 2.24
C PRO A 22 -4.42 17.32 3.43
N ASP A 23 -3.91 16.11 3.18
CA ASP A 23 -3.60 15.19 4.26
C ASP A 23 -2.61 15.86 5.25
N PRO A 24 -2.94 15.94 6.55
CA PRO A 24 -2.11 16.63 7.53
C PRO A 24 -0.74 15.96 7.75
N LEU A 25 -0.59 14.70 7.32
CA LEU A 25 0.63 13.90 7.42
C LEU A 25 1.40 13.80 6.10
N ALA A 26 0.97 14.47 5.03
CA ALA A 26 1.57 14.37 3.69
C ALA A 26 3.11 14.49 3.70
N GLY A 27 3.65 15.52 4.38
CA GLY A 27 5.10 15.71 4.44
C GLY A 27 5.86 14.63 5.21
N ALA A 28 5.23 14.00 6.22
CA ALA A 28 5.83 12.85 6.91
C ALA A 28 5.72 11.59 6.06
N ALA A 29 4.58 11.40 5.39
CA ALA A 29 4.32 10.28 4.51
C ALA A 29 5.32 10.23 3.35
N GLU A 30 5.62 11.35 2.70
CA GLU A 30 6.62 11.42 1.62
C GLU A 30 8.01 10.98 2.09
N ARG A 31 8.45 11.41 3.28
CA ARG A 31 9.75 11.01 3.84
C ARG A 31 9.80 9.53 4.15
N LEU A 32 8.74 8.99 4.75
CA LEU A 32 8.63 7.57 5.08
C LEU A 32 8.56 6.70 3.83
N LEU A 33 7.81 7.14 2.81
CA LEU A 33 7.72 6.47 1.53
C LEU A 33 9.08 6.37 0.86
N ALA A 34 9.82 7.48 0.78
CA ALA A 34 11.17 7.48 0.25
C ALA A 34 12.09 6.55 1.05
N HIS A 35 12.02 6.61 2.38
CA HIS A 35 12.85 5.80 3.26
C HIS A 35 12.58 4.29 3.12
N VAL A 36 11.31 3.87 3.14
CA VAL A 36 10.91 2.46 2.99
C VAL A 36 11.32 1.93 1.63
N ASN A 37 11.07 2.68 0.55
CA ASN A 37 11.43 2.25 -0.79
C ASN A 37 12.96 2.14 -1.01
N ASP A 38 13.75 2.98 -0.32
CA ASP A 38 15.22 2.94 -0.38
C ASP A 38 15.82 1.83 0.50
N ARG A 39 15.28 1.63 1.72
CA ARG A 39 15.93 0.82 2.76
C ARG A 39 15.23 -0.48 3.12
N HIS A 40 13.93 -0.60 2.88
CA HIS A 40 13.09 -1.68 3.40
C HIS A 40 12.21 -2.34 2.32
N ARG A 41 12.58 -2.18 1.05
CA ARG A 41 11.79 -2.71 -0.08
C ARG A 41 11.68 -4.23 -0.06
N ASP A 42 12.73 -4.91 0.38
CA ASP A 42 12.76 -6.38 0.38
C ASP A 42 11.89 -6.92 1.52
N GLU A 43 11.90 -6.28 2.70
CA GLU A 43 10.96 -6.56 3.80
C GLU A 43 9.51 -6.25 3.41
N LEU A 44 9.26 -5.13 2.73
CA LEU A 44 7.94 -4.79 2.20
C LEU A 44 7.46 -5.84 1.18
N SER A 45 8.35 -6.34 0.34
CA SER A 45 8.02 -7.42 -0.62
C SER A 45 7.73 -8.74 0.09
N ALA A 46 8.47 -9.07 1.15
CA ALA A 46 8.21 -10.25 1.96
C ALA A 46 6.84 -10.19 2.66
N ALA A 47 6.41 -8.99 3.08
CA ALA A 47 5.12 -8.77 3.72
C ALA A 47 3.90 -9.13 2.84
N LEU A 48 4.07 -9.17 1.51
CA LEU A 48 3.01 -9.60 0.58
C LEU A 48 2.47 -11.00 0.92
N ALA A 49 3.32 -11.90 1.44
CA ALA A 49 2.92 -13.24 1.86
C ALA A 49 1.87 -13.25 2.99
N HIS A 50 1.70 -12.14 3.69
CA HIS A 50 0.77 -11.98 4.81
C HIS A 50 -0.51 -11.22 4.40
N ILE A 51 -0.57 -10.69 3.17
CA ILE A 51 -1.71 -9.94 2.66
C ILE A 51 -2.64 -10.88 1.87
N PRO A 52 -3.88 -11.12 2.33
CA PRO A 52 -4.79 -12.03 1.64
C PRO A 52 -5.06 -11.61 0.19
N GLY A 53 -4.70 -12.49 -0.74
CA GLY A 53 -4.92 -12.30 -2.17
C GLY A 53 -3.83 -11.52 -2.90
N ALA A 54 -2.83 -10.96 -2.19
CA ALA A 54 -1.72 -10.29 -2.85
C ALA A 54 -0.90 -11.29 -3.69
N PRO A 55 -0.48 -10.92 -4.91
CA PRO A 55 0.44 -11.75 -5.67
C PRO A 55 1.83 -11.74 -5.02
N GLU A 56 2.56 -12.84 -5.17
CA GLU A 56 3.99 -12.85 -4.88
C GLU A 56 4.71 -11.96 -5.89
N GLY A 57 5.62 -11.11 -5.40
CA GLY A 57 6.16 -10.05 -6.24
C GLY A 57 7.16 -9.16 -5.52
N ARG A 58 7.62 -8.14 -6.25
CA ARG A 58 8.34 -7.02 -5.65
C ARG A 58 7.32 -5.92 -5.36
N ALA A 59 7.38 -5.36 -4.16
CA ALA A 59 6.51 -4.28 -3.71
C ALA A 59 7.26 -2.96 -3.56
N TRP A 60 6.55 -1.88 -3.86
CA TRP A 60 6.93 -0.51 -3.54
C TRP A 60 5.77 0.16 -2.82
N LEU A 61 6.08 1.02 -1.87
CA LEU A 61 5.11 1.94 -1.31
C LEU A 61 4.83 3.00 -2.38
N TRP A 62 3.60 2.99 -2.90
CA TRP A 62 3.14 3.89 -3.95
C TRP A 62 2.53 5.16 -3.37
N GLU A 63 1.66 4.99 -2.36
CA GLU A 63 1.05 6.08 -1.61
C GLU A 63 1.04 5.73 -0.12
N LEU A 64 1.10 6.77 0.70
CA LEU A 64 0.98 6.70 2.14
C LEU A 64 0.21 7.94 2.62
N ASP A 65 -0.83 7.72 3.42
CA ASP A 65 -1.67 8.78 3.96
C ASP A 65 -2.21 8.39 5.34
N ARG A 66 -2.98 9.28 5.96
CA ARG A 66 -3.55 9.04 7.29
C ARG A 66 -4.49 7.83 7.35
N HIS A 67 -5.02 7.35 6.24
CA HIS A 67 -6.00 6.28 6.18
C HIS A 67 -5.43 4.93 5.74
N GLY A 68 -4.27 4.90 5.09
CA GLY A 68 -3.70 3.66 4.59
C GLY A 68 -2.39 3.81 3.85
N SER A 69 -1.98 2.67 3.27
CA SER A 69 -0.92 2.60 2.27
C SER A 69 -1.45 1.99 0.99
N THR A 70 -0.92 2.42 -0.14
CA THR A 70 -1.10 1.76 -1.43
C THR A 70 0.23 1.12 -1.81
N LEU A 71 0.23 -0.18 -2.10
CA LEU A 71 1.40 -0.90 -2.60
C LEU A 71 1.31 -1.04 -4.11
N TRP A 72 2.37 -0.71 -4.83
CA TRP A 72 2.56 -1.11 -6.22
C TRP A 72 3.36 -2.41 -6.25
N VAL A 73 2.75 -3.45 -6.79
CA VAL A 73 3.32 -4.80 -6.79
C VAL A 73 3.56 -5.24 -8.21
N GLN A 74 4.80 -5.54 -8.53
CA GLN A 74 5.16 -6.25 -9.76
C GLN A 74 5.12 -7.76 -9.47
N PRO A 75 4.13 -8.51 -10.01
CA PRO A 75 4.05 -9.95 -9.78
C PRO A 75 5.25 -10.67 -10.39
N LEU A 76 5.68 -11.75 -9.74
CA LEU A 76 6.64 -12.67 -10.34
C LEU A 76 5.98 -13.44 -11.51
N PRO A 77 6.73 -13.76 -12.58
CA PRO A 77 6.21 -14.57 -13.68
C PRO A 77 5.74 -15.93 -13.16
N ARG A 78 4.51 -16.33 -13.52
CA ARG A 78 3.99 -17.65 -13.13
C ARG A 78 4.51 -18.71 -14.11
N PRO A 79 5.08 -19.84 -13.63
CA PRO A 79 5.63 -20.87 -14.52
C PRO A 79 4.61 -21.50 -15.49
N ALA A 80 3.33 -21.46 -15.15
CA ALA A 80 2.26 -22.14 -15.88
C ALA A 80 1.71 -21.36 -17.08
N GLU A 81 2.02 -20.06 -17.23
CA GLU A 81 1.52 -19.24 -18.35
C GLU A 81 2.62 -18.33 -18.92
N PRO A 82 3.53 -18.88 -19.75
CA PRO A 82 4.51 -18.08 -20.47
C PRO A 82 3.79 -17.10 -21.42
N GLY A 83 3.93 -15.80 -21.17
CA GLY A 83 3.33 -14.73 -21.97
C GLY A 83 2.12 -14.04 -21.33
N ALA A 84 1.56 -14.59 -20.25
CA ALA A 84 0.60 -13.87 -19.41
C ALA A 84 1.36 -12.94 -18.45
N GLY A 85 1.90 -11.85 -19.00
CA GLY A 85 2.47 -10.78 -18.18
C GLY A 85 1.35 -10.15 -17.36
N CYS A 86 1.21 -10.56 -16.09
CA CYS A 86 0.41 -9.79 -15.15
C CYS A 86 1.14 -8.46 -14.98
N GLY A 87 0.53 -7.39 -15.50
CA GLY A 87 1.00 -6.03 -15.25
C GLY A 87 1.09 -5.77 -13.75
N PRO A 88 1.77 -4.69 -13.36
CA PRO A 88 1.78 -4.32 -11.95
C PRO A 88 0.36 -4.11 -11.44
N VAL A 89 0.14 -4.49 -10.18
CA VAL A 89 -1.14 -4.30 -9.48
C VAL A 89 -0.98 -3.32 -8.33
N LEU A 90 -2.02 -2.56 -8.04
CA LEU A 90 -2.09 -1.71 -6.85
C LEU A 90 -2.91 -2.40 -5.76
N ILE A 91 -2.43 -2.34 -4.53
CA ILE A 91 -3.12 -2.91 -3.37
C ILE A 91 -3.26 -1.84 -2.31
N ARG A 92 -4.49 -1.38 -2.08
CA ARG A 92 -4.82 -0.48 -0.97
C ARG A 92 -4.97 -1.27 0.33
N LEU A 93 -4.23 -0.86 1.36
CA LEU A 93 -4.23 -1.41 2.70
C LEU A 93 -4.68 -0.34 3.68
N PRO A 94 -5.95 -0.37 4.14
CA PRO A 94 -6.44 0.60 5.12
C PRO A 94 -5.84 0.32 6.51
N TRP A 95 -5.55 1.39 7.25
CA TRP A 95 -5.25 1.31 8.67
C TRP A 95 -6.51 0.97 9.47
N SER A 96 -6.35 0.33 10.63
CA SER A 96 -7.48 0.00 11.53
C SER A 96 -8.16 1.26 12.10
N ALA A 97 -7.41 2.35 12.22
CA ALA A 97 -7.89 3.69 12.53
C ALA A 97 -7.02 4.73 11.80
N PRO A 98 -7.54 5.94 11.52
CA PRO A 98 -6.73 6.99 10.93
C PRO A 98 -5.53 7.34 11.82
N ALA A 99 -4.35 7.50 11.20
CA ALA A 99 -3.17 8.04 11.86
C ALA A 99 -3.38 9.52 12.17
N GLU A 100 -3.01 9.95 13.37
CA GLU A 100 -3.10 11.35 13.81
C GLU A 100 -1.71 12.00 13.86
N HIS A 101 -0.67 11.18 13.96
CA HIS A 101 0.71 11.63 14.10
C HIS A 101 1.66 10.81 13.20
N PRO A 102 2.83 11.37 12.82
CA PRO A 102 3.83 10.65 12.01
C PRO A 102 4.24 9.29 12.59
N ARG A 103 4.39 9.20 13.93
CA ARG A 103 4.72 7.96 14.64
C ARG A 103 3.69 6.84 14.43
N ASP A 104 2.43 7.20 14.16
CA ASP A 104 1.38 6.22 13.93
C ASP A 104 1.54 5.58 12.55
N LEU A 105 2.00 6.34 11.55
CA LEU A 105 2.38 5.82 10.23
C LEU A 105 3.59 4.88 10.32
N GLU A 106 4.63 5.29 11.07
CA GLU A 106 5.81 4.45 11.30
C GLU A 106 5.43 3.11 11.94
N ARG A 107 4.58 3.15 12.97
CA ARG A 107 4.08 1.94 13.63
C ARG A 107 3.23 1.09 12.69
N ALA A 108 2.32 1.70 11.92
CA ALA A 108 1.48 0.97 10.97
C ALA A 108 2.31 0.26 9.89
N LEU A 109 3.36 0.93 9.36
CA LEU A 109 4.28 0.33 8.39
C LEU A 109 5.13 -0.78 9.00
N HIS A 110 5.62 -0.58 10.22
CA HIS A 110 6.33 -1.62 10.96
C HIS A 110 5.44 -2.86 11.17
N ASP A 111 4.20 -2.65 11.61
CA ASP A 111 3.24 -3.73 11.82
C ASP A 111 2.88 -4.43 10.50
N LEU A 112 2.75 -3.69 9.40
CA LEU A 112 2.55 -4.27 8.06
C LEU A 112 3.72 -5.20 7.67
N MET A 113 4.96 -4.75 7.84
CA MET A 113 6.14 -5.51 7.44
C MET A 113 6.44 -6.70 8.36
N HIS A 114 6.00 -6.65 9.60
CA HIS A 114 6.28 -7.68 10.61
C HIS A 114 5.05 -8.46 11.08
N ALA A 115 3.89 -8.25 10.46
CA ALA A 115 2.68 -9.01 10.74
C ALA A 115 2.96 -10.51 10.57
N ARG A 116 2.66 -11.30 11.61
CA ARG A 116 2.73 -12.76 11.49
C ARG A 116 1.50 -13.27 10.75
N PRO A 117 1.63 -14.31 9.91
CA PRO A 117 0.47 -14.92 9.28
C PRO A 117 -0.47 -15.45 10.36
N ALA A 118 -1.76 -15.13 10.25
CA ALA A 118 -2.78 -15.83 11.02
C ALA A 118 -2.68 -17.34 10.68
N PRO A 119 -2.75 -18.24 11.67
CA PRO A 119 -2.68 -19.67 11.41
C PRO A 119 -3.80 -20.06 10.44
N LYS A 120 -3.45 -20.78 9.37
CA LYS A 120 -4.42 -21.30 8.41
C LYS A 120 -5.36 -22.26 9.16
N VAL A 121 -6.60 -21.83 9.41
CA VAL A 121 -7.65 -22.75 9.84
C VAL A 121 -7.92 -23.69 8.66
N ARG A 122 -7.65 -24.98 8.86
CA ARG A 122 -7.87 -26.04 7.88
C ARG A 122 -9.35 -26.42 7.82
#